data_AF-A0A822E0B1-F1
#
_entry.id   AF-A0A822E0B1-F1
#
_cell.length_a   1.000
_cell.length_b   1.000
_cell.length_c   1.000
_cell.angle_alpha   90.00
_cell.angle_beta   90.00
_cell.angle_gamma   90.00
#
_symmetry.space_group_name_H-M   'P 1'
#
loop_
_entity.id
_entity.type
_entity.pdbx_description
1 polymer ?
#
loop_
_entity_poly.entity_id
_entity_poly.type
_entity_poly.pdbx_seq_one_letter_code
_entity_poly.pdbx_strand_id
1 'polypeptide(L)'
;IERFRSLISKGINSLFIVIPSTNTPSWTNEQKSDICDLETILLGESISIPVYFLPETQQMNDLYKSIESRRDSTKDSALAVLYDMITADGYQLSVTTGKYGQRTDSVLYNIVGKLIGHGIEERLPKILIVAHYDALGIANGLIQGADSNASGVLILLKLIRLFSKLYAKQTTRAKYNLHFLFAPGGKLNYQG
;
A
#
# COMPACT_ATOMS: atom_id res chain seq x y z
N ILE A 1 5.87 18.36 0.17
CA ILE A 1 7.09 18.11 -0.65
C ILE A 1 8.31 18.94 -0.21
N GLU A 2 8.21 20.28 -0.12
CA GLU A 2 9.35 21.14 0.24
C GLU A 2 10.00 20.77 1.58
N ARG A 3 9.20 20.35 2.56
CA ARG A 3 9.70 19.86 3.85
C ARG A 3 10.62 18.65 3.69
N PHE A 4 10.26 17.67 2.86
CA PHE A 4 11.09 16.47 2.64
C PHE A 4 12.40 16.82 1.94
N ARG A 5 12.34 17.62 0.86
CA ARG A 5 13.55 18.07 0.15
C ARG A 5 14.46 18.97 1.00
N SER A 6 13.87 19.84 1.83
CA SER A 6 14.60 20.66 2.80
C SER A 6 15.27 19.82 3.89
N LEU A 7 14.64 18.74 4.32
CA LEU A 7 15.22 17.82 5.30
C LEU A 7 16.43 17.08 4.72
N ILE A 8 16.38 16.68 3.45
CA ILE A 8 17.53 16.09 2.75
C ILE A 8 18.65 17.13 2.60
N SER A 9 18.36 18.36 2.18
CA SER A 9 19.38 19.40 1.99
C SER A 9 20.06 19.85 3.29
N LYS A 10 19.42 19.62 4.45
CA LYS A 10 19.98 19.88 5.78
C LYS A 10 20.99 18.83 6.24
N GLY A 11 21.28 17.79 5.45
CA GLY A 11 22.31 16.79 5.77
C GLY A 11 21.87 15.76 6.82
N ILE A 12 20.61 15.35 6.79
CA ILE A 12 20.08 14.32 7.69
C ILE A 12 20.57 12.93 7.24
N ASN A 13 21.07 12.12 8.17
CA ASN A 13 21.61 10.78 7.87
C ASN A 13 20.54 9.70 7.71
N SER A 14 19.35 9.88 8.28
CA SER A 14 18.25 8.91 8.21
C SER A 14 16.89 9.57 8.49
N LEU A 15 15.83 9.12 7.83
CA LEU A 15 14.48 9.61 8.07
C LEU A 15 13.61 8.51 8.71
N PHE A 16 12.91 8.84 9.79
CA PHE A 16 11.90 7.99 10.39
C PHE A 16 10.52 8.58 10.15
N ILE A 17 9.62 7.81 9.54
CA ILE A 17 8.23 8.17 9.29
C ILE A 17 7.36 7.26 10.16
N VAL A 18 6.64 7.86 11.10
CA VAL A 18 5.68 7.13 11.92
C VAL A 18 4.34 7.07 11.20
N ILE A 19 3.88 5.85 10.95
CA ILE A 19 2.58 5.57 10.33
C ILE A 19 1.58 5.34 11.45
N PRO A 20 0.52 6.16 11.56
CA PRO A 20 -0.49 5.97 12.59
C PRO A 20 -1.15 4.60 12.42
N SER A 21 -1.46 3.97 13.54
CA SER A 21 -2.13 2.66 13.54
C SER A 21 -3.56 2.78 12.96
N THR A 22 -4.10 1.66 12.46
CA THR A 22 -5.40 1.57 11.75
C THR A 22 -6.62 2.08 12.54
N ASN A 23 -6.45 2.53 13.78
CA ASN A 23 -7.49 3.06 14.65
C ASN A 23 -7.55 4.59 14.73
N THR A 24 -6.71 5.33 14.01
CA THR A 24 -6.82 6.80 13.97
C THR A 24 -7.97 7.25 13.07
N PRO A 25 -8.69 8.33 13.45
CA PRO A 25 -9.77 8.89 12.66
C PRO A 25 -9.25 9.26 11.27
N SER A 26 -10.08 8.98 10.26
CA SER A 26 -9.84 9.21 8.84
C SER A 26 -8.94 10.42 8.56
N TRP A 27 -7.75 10.16 8.02
CA TRP A 27 -6.81 11.13 7.47
C TRP A 27 -7.55 12.27 6.74
N THR A 28 -7.17 13.52 6.99
CA THR A 28 -7.73 14.64 6.22
C THR A 28 -7.32 14.49 4.75
N ASN A 29 -8.13 15.03 3.84
CA ASN A 29 -7.83 14.95 2.41
C ASN A 29 -6.48 15.60 2.06
N GLU A 30 -6.09 16.65 2.79
CA GLU A 30 -4.78 17.29 2.66
C GLU A 30 -3.64 16.33 3.04
N GLN A 31 -3.74 15.64 4.17
CA GLN A 31 -2.71 14.68 4.59
C GLN A 31 -2.60 13.49 3.63
N LYS A 32 -3.72 13.04 3.05
CA LYS A 32 -3.71 12.00 2.01
C LYS A 32 -2.99 12.48 0.76
N SER A 33 -3.20 13.72 0.35
CA SER A 33 -2.50 14.32 -0.80
C SER A 33 -1.00 14.39 -0.52
N ASP A 34 -0.60 14.88 0.65
CA ASP A 34 0.81 15.00 1.04
C ASP A 34 1.53 13.65 1.03
N ILE A 35 0.85 12.57 1.44
CA ILE A 35 1.39 11.22 1.41
C ILE A 35 1.48 10.68 0.00
N CYS A 36 0.47 10.92 -0.84
CA CYS A 36 0.49 10.49 -2.24
C CYS A 36 1.66 11.15 -3.00
N ASP A 37 1.90 12.42 -2.72
CA ASP A 37 3.03 13.18 -3.28
C ASP A 37 4.38 12.66 -2.78
N LEU A 38 4.48 12.42 -1.47
CA LEU A 38 5.66 11.79 -0.87
C LEU A 38 5.88 10.40 -1.48
N GLU A 39 4.80 9.67 -1.73
CA GLU A 39 4.86 8.33 -2.28
C GLU A 39 5.37 8.30 -3.71
N THR A 40 4.89 9.22 -4.52
CA THR A 40 5.35 9.40 -5.91
C THR A 40 6.85 9.71 -5.97
N ILE A 41 7.36 10.52 -5.03
CA ILE A 41 8.78 10.86 -4.95
C ILE A 41 9.61 9.66 -4.50
N LEU A 42 9.22 8.98 -3.43
CA LEU A 42 9.96 7.85 -2.88
C LEU A 42 10.01 6.66 -3.85
N LEU A 43 9.00 6.47 -4.69
CA LEU A 43 8.98 5.43 -5.73
C LEU A 43 9.69 5.87 -7.03
N GLY A 44 9.69 7.16 -7.34
CA GLY A 44 10.23 7.69 -8.60
C GLY A 44 11.69 8.15 -8.55
N GLU A 45 12.17 8.59 -7.38
CA GLU A 45 13.51 9.14 -7.20
C GLU A 45 14.39 8.22 -6.34
N SER A 46 15.66 8.06 -6.71
CA SER A 46 16.65 7.37 -5.88
C SER A 46 17.12 8.27 -4.75
N ILE A 47 16.86 7.89 -3.50
CA ILE A 47 17.21 8.68 -2.32
C ILE A 47 18.45 8.08 -1.65
N SER A 48 19.43 8.95 -1.36
CA SER A 48 20.72 8.55 -0.78
C SER A 48 20.69 8.27 0.72
N ILE A 49 19.55 8.52 1.38
CA ILE A 49 19.36 8.32 2.83
C ILE A 49 18.35 7.20 3.08
N PRO A 50 18.56 6.33 4.08
CA PRO A 50 17.58 5.33 4.45
C PRO A 50 16.34 6.00 5.06
N VAL A 51 15.16 5.60 4.56
CA VAL A 51 13.85 6.01 5.09
C VAL A 51 13.19 4.81 5.75
N TYR A 52 12.94 4.91 7.04
CA TYR A 52 12.31 3.86 7.85
C TYR A 52 10.85 4.21 8.13
N PHE A 53 9.97 3.27 7.84
CA PHE A 53 8.56 3.35 8.19
C PHE A 53 8.30 2.55 9.46
N LEU A 54 7.78 3.22 10.48
CA LEU A 54 7.52 2.63 11.78
C LEU A 54 6.02 2.66 12.04
N PRO A 55 5.36 1.52 12.32
CA PRO A 55 3.99 1.56 12.81
C PRO A 55 3.97 2.22 14.18
N GLU A 56 2.93 3.00 14.44
CA GLU A 56 2.70 3.58 15.75
C GLU A 56 2.43 2.47 16.78
N THR A 57 3.27 2.40 17.82
CA THR A 57 3.14 1.45 18.92
C THR A 57 2.98 2.19 20.24
N GLN A 58 2.41 1.51 21.25
CA GLN A 58 2.27 2.09 22.59
C GLN A 58 3.63 2.51 23.18
N GLN A 59 4.68 1.72 22.94
CA GLN A 59 6.05 2.03 23.37
C GLN A 59 6.58 3.33 22.74
N MET A 60 6.25 3.59 21.47
CA MET A 60 6.61 4.83 20.80
C MET A 60 5.88 6.03 21.42
N ASN A 61 4.61 5.86 21.79
CA ASN A 61 3.84 6.92 22.45
C ASN A 61 4.36 7.22 23.86
N ASP A 62 4.83 6.20 24.58
CA ASP A 62 5.48 6.38 25.88
C ASP A 62 6.85 7.07 25.71
N LEU A 63 7.59 6.75 24.65
CA LEU A 63 8.82 7.45 24.27
C LEU A 63 8.56 8.92 23.91
N TYR A 64 7.54 9.23 23.12
CA TYR A 64 7.13 10.61 22.82
C TYR A 64 6.81 11.39 24.09
N LYS A 65 6.01 10.82 25.00
CA LYS A 65 5.70 11.44 26.30
C LYS A 65 6.95 11.63 27.17
N SER A 66 7.89 10.69 27.12
CA SER A 66 9.16 10.82 27.84
C SER A 66 10.02 11.95 27.27
N ILE A 67 9.99 12.18 25.96
CA ILE A 67 10.71 13.28 25.30
C ILE A 67 10.07 14.61 25.66
N GLU A 68 8.73 14.68 25.63
CA GLU A 68 7.98 15.88 25.99
C GLU A 68 8.17 16.27 27.46
N SER A 69 8.11 15.29 28.37
CA SER A 69 8.30 15.54 29.81
C SER A 69 9.72 15.93 30.19
N ARG A 70 10.73 15.56 29.39
CA ARG A 70 12.13 15.96 29.58
C ARG A 70 12.52 17.21 28.78
N ARG A 71 11.59 17.77 28.00
CA ARG A 71 11.80 19.00 27.25
C ARG A 71 11.66 20.18 28.22
N ASP A 72 12.71 20.41 29.00
CA ASP A 72 12.81 21.65 29.77
C ASP A 72 12.86 22.83 28.81
N SER A 73 12.20 23.93 29.19
CA SER A 73 12.03 25.18 28.41
C SER A 73 13.33 25.86 27.91
N THR A 74 14.49 25.27 28.19
CA THR A 74 15.83 25.79 27.89
C THR A 74 16.62 24.96 26.87
N LYS A 75 16.15 23.77 26.46
CA LYS A 75 16.77 22.94 25.40
C LYS A 75 15.81 22.81 24.21
N ASP A 76 15.95 23.68 23.22
CA ASP A 76 14.95 23.87 22.14
C ASP A 76 14.73 22.68 21.19
N SER A 77 15.69 21.75 21.08
CA SER A 77 15.63 20.70 20.06
C SER A 77 15.24 19.33 20.63
N ALA A 78 14.13 18.77 20.14
CA ALA A 78 13.73 17.39 20.41
C ALA A 78 14.82 16.37 20.04
N LEU A 79 15.69 16.70 19.07
CA LEU A 79 16.85 15.88 18.73
C LEU A 79 17.89 15.84 19.84
N ALA A 80 18.13 16.95 20.54
CA ALA A 80 19.07 16.99 21.65
C ALA A 80 18.59 16.12 22.82
N VAL A 81 17.29 16.17 23.12
CA VAL A 81 16.66 15.30 24.13
C VAL A 81 16.76 13.83 23.74
N LEU A 82 16.57 13.50 22.46
CA LEU A 82 16.77 12.15 21.93
C LEU A 82 18.23 11.67 22.03
N TYR A 83 19.19 12.53 21.70
CA TYR A 83 20.61 12.21 21.86
C TYR A 83 20.98 11.96 23.32
N ASP A 84 20.48 12.79 24.24
CA ASP A 84 20.67 12.59 25.69
C ASP A 84 20.02 11.27 26.14
N MET A 85 18.86 10.86 25.59
CA MET A 85 18.23 9.57 25.93
C MET A 85 19.00 8.35 25.43
N ILE A 86 19.50 8.38 24.19
CA ILE A 86 20.30 7.29 23.63
C ILE A 86 21.58 7.09 24.46
N THR A 87 22.18 8.19 24.92
CA THR A 87 23.47 8.17 25.64
C THR A 87 23.33 7.93 27.14
N ALA A 88 22.27 8.43 27.79
CA ALA A 88 22.09 8.32 29.24
C ALA A 88 21.31 7.07 29.66
N ASP A 89 20.24 6.71 28.94
CA ASP A 89 19.33 5.61 29.32
C ASP A 89 19.60 4.32 28.53
N GLY A 90 20.55 4.33 27.60
CA GLY A 90 20.97 3.14 26.85
C GLY A 90 19.93 2.64 25.83
N TYR A 91 19.01 3.50 25.38
CA TYR A 91 18.08 3.15 24.31
C TYR A 91 18.84 2.93 23.00
N GLN A 92 18.93 1.68 22.57
CA GLN A 92 19.51 1.30 21.28
C GLN A 92 18.41 1.08 20.23
N LEU A 93 18.41 1.88 19.17
CA LEU A 93 17.64 1.58 17.97
C LEU A 93 18.39 0.51 17.16
N SER A 94 18.02 -0.76 17.39
CA SER A 94 18.54 -1.86 16.60
C SER A 94 17.61 -2.12 15.42
N VAL A 95 18.08 -1.79 14.21
CA VAL A 95 17.41 -2.19 12.99
C VAL A 95 18.01 -3.50 12.53
N THR A 96 17.35 -4.62 12.87
CA THR A 96 17.72 -5.93 12.33
C THR A 96 17.16 -6.06 10.92
N THR A 97 17.83 -5.45 9.94
CA THR A 97 17.53 -5.77 8.54
C THR A 97 18.00 -7.19 8.29
N GLY A 98 17.06 -8.15 8.22
CA GLY A 98 17.38 -9.45 7.64
C GLY A 98 17.98 -9.24 6.25
N LYS A 99 18.91 -10.10 5.82
CA LYS A 99 19.40 -10.08 4.43
C LYS A 99 18.18 -10.21 3.51
N TYR A 100 17.73 -9.09 2.93
CA TYR A 100 16.68 -9.10 1.93
C TYR A 100 17.33 -9.64 0.65
N GLY A 101 17.29 -10.97 0.49
CA GLY A 101 17.60 -11.57 -0.79
C GLY A 101 16.63 -10.99 -1.81
N GLN A 102 17.16 -10.42 -2.89
CA GLN A 102 16.36 -10.00 -4.02
C GLN A 102 15.51 -11.20 -4.44
N ARG A 103 14.20 -11.14 -4.18
CA ARG A 103 13.28 -12.22 -4.50
C ARG A 103 12.95 -12.10 -5.98
N THR A 104 13.75 -12.77 -6.81
CA THR A 104 13.59 -12.76 -8.27
C THR A 104 12.36 -13.55 -8.73
N ASP A 105 11.90 -14.50 -7.91
CA ASP A 105 10.77 -15.37 -8.27
C ASP A 105 9.48 -14.92 -7.55
N SER A 106 8.88 -13.87 -8.08
CA SER A 106 7.50 -13.48 -7.79
C SER A 106 6.59 -14.16 -8.83
N VAL A 107 6.06 -15.34 -8.51
CA VAL A 107 5.03 -15.97 -9.36
C VAL A 107 3.70 -15.26 -9.11
N LEU A 108 3.20 -14.62 -10.14
CA LEU A 108 1.89 -13.96 -10.16
C LEU A 108 0.82 -14.96 -10.65
N TYR A 109 -0.32 -15.02 -9.98
CA TYR A 109 -1.41 -15.95 -10.32
C TYR A 109 -2.64 -15.22 -10.84
N ASN A 110 -3.20 -15.69 -11.95
CA ASN A 110 -4.45 -15.19 -12.49
C ASN A 110 -5.64 -15.99 -11.95
N ILE A 111 -6.72 -15.29 -11.58
CA ILE A 111 -7.99 -15.95 -11.21
C ILE A 111 -8.95 -15.78 -12.38
N VAL A 112 -9.42 -16.89 -12.94
CA VAL A 112 -10.33 -16.89 -14.10
C VAL A 112 -11.66 -17.54 -13.75
N GLY A 113 -12.75 -16.82 -14.01
CA GLY A 113 -14.12 -17.33 -13.98
C GLY A 113 -14.68 -17.42 -15.40
N LYS A 114 -15.48 -18.45 -15.69
CA LYS A 114 -16.07 -18.67 -17.01
C LYS A 114 -17.55 -18.97 -16.92
N LEU A 115 -18.35 -18.29 -17.75
CA LEU A 115 -19.74 -18.58 -18.00
C LEU A 115 -19.93 -18.88 -19.48
N ILE A 116 -20.37 -20.11 -19.77
CA ILE A 116 -20.52 -20.60 -21.14
C ILE A 116 -21.85 -20.13 -21.70
N GLY A 117 -21.88 -19.58 -22.91
CA GLY A 117 -23.10 -19.16 -23.59
C GLY A 117 -23.98 -20.32 -24.06
N HIS A 118 -25.11 -20.01 -24.67
CA HIS A 118 -26.00 -20.98 -25.27
C HIS A 118 -25.53 -21.32 -26.70
N GLY A 119 -25.08 -22.55 -26.91
CA GLY A 119 -24.57 -23.05 -28.20
C GLY A 119 -23.30 -23.88 -28.04
N ILE A 120 -22.58 -24.06 -29.16
CA ILE A 120 -21.29 -24.75 -29.19
C ILE A 120 -20.22 -23.77 -28.71
N GLU A 121 -19.64 -24.01 -27.53
CA GLU A 121 -18.75 -23.10 -26.83
C GLU A 121 -17.63 -22.50 -27.73
N GLU A 122 -16.97 -23.34 -28.52
CA GLU A 122 -15.84 -22.96 -29.37
C GLU A 122 -16.21 -22.00 -30.51
N ARG A 123 -17.48 -22.01 -30.92
CA ARG A 123 -18.00 -21.16 -32.00
C ARG A 123 -18.62 -19.87 -31.51
N LEU A 124 -18.80 -19.73 -30.19
CA LEU A 124 -19.40 -18.53 -29.60
C LEU A 124 -18.33 -17.45 -29.37
N PRO A 125 -18.65 -16.17 -29.63
CA PRO A 125 -17.75 -15.07 -29.30
C PRO A 125 -17.51 -15.01 -27.79
N LYS A 126 -16.29 -14.63 -27.39
CA LYS A 126 -15.85 -14.56 -26.00
C LYS A 126 -15.67 -13.10 -25.61
N ILE A 127 -16.31 -12.69 -24.51
CA ILE A 127 -16.14 -11.39 -23.91
C ILE A 127 -15.34 -11.59 -22.63
N LEU A 128 -14.19 -10.93 -22.55
CA LEU A 128 -13.32 -10.95 -21.37
C LEU A 128 -13.50 -9.65 -20.59
N ILE A 129 -13.85 -9.77 -19.31
CA ILE A 129 -13.96 -8.66 -18.37
C ILE A 129 -12.81 -8.81 -17.38
N VAL A 130 -11.92 -7.81 -17.33
CA VAL A 130 -10.68 -7.85 -16.55
C VAL A 130 -10.76 -6.83 -15.41
N ALA A 131 -10.29 -7.20 -14.23
CA ALA A 131 -9.99 -6.28 -13.15
C ALA A 131 -8.62 -6.61 -12.55
N HIS A 132 -7.88 -5.58 -12.17
CA HIS A 132 -6.65 -5.76 -11.41
C HIS A 132 -6.97 -5.91 -9.92
N TYR A 133 -6.33 -6.86 -9.24
CA TYR A 133 -6.56 -7.10 -7.81
C TYR A 133 -5.33 -6.82 -6.93
N ASP A 134 -4.31 -6.21 -7.51
CA ASP A 134 -3.11 -5.78 -6.82
C ASP A 134 -3.24 -4.36 -6.27
N ALA A 135 -2.39 -4.03 -5.29
CA ALA A 135 -2.19 -2.67 -4.81
C ALA A 135 -0.69 -2.48 -4.57
N LEU A 136 -0.19 -1.29 -4.85
CA LEU A 136 1.19 -0.91 -4.63
C LEU A 136 1.21 0.26 -3.64
N GLY A 137 2.14 0.20 -2.70
CA GLY A 137 2.49 1.35 -1.88
C GLY A 137 3.81 1.12 -1.16
N ILE A 138 4.35 2.18 -0.58
CA ILE A 138 5.73 2.17 -0.05
C ILE A 138 5.86 1.41 1.26
N ALA A 139 4.81 1.45 2.09
CA ALA A 139 4.83 0.82 3.40
C ALA A 139 3.52 0.13 3.70
N ASN A 140 3.63 -1.03 4.37
CA ASN A 140 2.48 -1.77 4.89
C ASN A 140 1.73 -0.87 5.88
N GLY A 141 0.47 -0.52 5.56
CA GLY A 141 -0.34 0.42 6.33
C GLY A 141 -0.67 1.73 5.59
N LEU A 142 0.13 2.13 4.60
CA LEU A 142 -0.18 3.24 3.69
C LEU A 142 -0.88 2.80 2.40
N ILE A 143 -0.88 1.49 2.11
CA ILE A 143 -1.46 0.92 0.90
C ILE A 143 -2.99 1.10 0.91
N GLN A 144 -3.49 2.08 0.15
CA GLN A 144 -4.91 2.32 -0.05
C GLN A 144 -5.40 1.61 -1.32
N GLY A 145 -5.66 0.31 -1.22
CA GLY A 145 -6.18 -0.50 -2.34
C GLY A 145 -7.68 -0.33 -2.62
N ALA A 146 -8.43 0.24 -1.67
CA ALA A 146 -9.90 0.32 -1.67
C ALA A 146 -10.45 1.07 -2.90
N ASP A 147 -9.94 2.29 -3.14
CA ASP A 147 -10.39 3.18 -4.22
C ASP A 147 -9.51 3.08 -5.49
N SER A 148 -8.40 2.33 -5.46
CA SER A 148 -7.60 2.06 -6.67
C SER A 148 -8.16 0.88 -7.47
N ASN A 149 -8.03 -0.33 -6.92
CA ASN A 149 -8.28 -1.57 -7.67
C ASN A 149 -9.39 -2.41 -7.03
N ALA A 150 -9.55 -2.35 -5.70
CA ALA A 150 -10.54 -3.17 -5.01
C ALA A 150 -11.99 -2.80 -5.37
N SER A 151 -12.29 -1.54 -5.67
CA SER A 151 -13.60 -1.11 -6.17
C SER A 151 -13.97 -1.85 -7.48
N GLY A 152 -13.03 -1.95 -8.41
CA GLY A 152 -13.18 -2.71 -9.66
C GLY A 152 -13.37 -4.21 -9.40
N VAL A 153 -12.58 -4.80 -8.48
CA VAL A 153 -12.74 -6.21 -8.06
C VAL A 153 -14.13 -6.47 -7.47
N LEU A 154 -14.63 -5.58 -6.61
CA LEU A 154 -15.96 -5.69 -6.00
C LEU A 154 -17.08 -5.63 -7.04
N ILE A 155 -16.96 -4.71 -8.02
CA ILE A 155 -17.92 -4.63 -9.13
C ILE A 155 -17.86 -5.91 -9.97
N LEU A 156 -16.67 -6.41 -10.28
CA LEU A 156 -16.50 -7.63 -11.06
C LEU A 156 -17.11 -8.85 -10.35
N LEU A 157 -16.90 -9.00 -9.05
CA LEU A 157 -17.52 -10.05 -8.24
C LEU A 157 -19.06 -9.94 -8.22
N LYS A 158 -19.60 -8.72 -8.15
CA LYS A 158 -21.06 -8.50 -8.26
C LYS A 158 -21.58 -8.88 -9.64
N LEU A 159 -20.88 -8.54 -10.72
CA LEU A 159 -21.23 -8.93 -12.08
C LEU A 159 -21.20 -10.45 -12.24
N ILE A 160 -20.17 -11.13 -11.76
CA ILE A 160 -20.09 -12.60 -11.76
C ILE A 160 -21.32 -13.20 -11.08
N ARG A 161 -21.70 -12.69 -9.90
CA ARG A 161 -22.87 -13.17 -9.16
C ARG A 161 -24.18 -12.95 -9.95
N LEU A 162 -24.33 -11.79 -10.60
CA LEU A 162 -25.53 -11.46 -11.38
C LEU A 162 -25.61 -12.34 -12.64
N PHE A 163 -24.52 -12.42 -13.40
CA PHE A 163 -24.45 -13.23 -14.62
C PHE A 163 -24.54 -14.72 -14.34
N SER A 164 -24.03 -15.20 -13.21
CA SER A 164 -24.22 -16.58 -12.77
C SER A 164 -25.71 -16.94 -12.67
N LYS A 165 -26.52 -16.06 -12.07
CA LYS A 165 -27.98 -16.25 -12.00
C LYS A 165 -28.64 -16.14 -13.38
N LEU A 166 -28.17 -15.23 -14.23
CA LEU A 166 -28.72 -15.04 -15.58
C LEU A 166 -28.41 -16.23 -16.51
N TYR A 167 -27.21 -16.79 -16.42
CA TYR A 167 -26.77 -17.91 -17.26
C TYR A 167 -27.27 -19.27 -16.74
N ALA A 168 -27.79 -19.33 -15.51
CA ALA A 168 -28.36 -20.55 -14.93
C ALA A 168 -29.63 -21.03 -15.65
N LYS A 169 -30.42 -20.11 -16.25
CA LYS A 169 -31.63 -20.46 -17.00
C LYS A 169 -31.33 -20.50 -18.50
N GLN A 170 -31.81 -21.53 -19.20
CA GLN A 170 -31.61 -21.65 -20.65
C GLN A 170 -32.24 -20.50 -21.45
N THR A 171 -33.36 -19.96 -20.99
CA THR A 171 -34.10 -18.87 -21.68
C THR A 171 -33.39 -17.53 -21.65
N THR A 172 -32.58 -17.28 -20.62
CA THR A 172 -31.84 -16.01 -20.42
C THR A 172 -30.35 -16.13 -20.71
N ARG A 173 -29.90 -17.32 -21.11
CA ARG A 173 -28.50 -17.60 -21.42
C ARG A 173 -28.14 -16.98 -22.78
N ALA A 174 -27.16 -16.07 -22.77
CA ALA A 174 -26.78 -15.34 -23.97
C ALA A 174 -25.98 -16.21 -24.96
N LYS A 175 -25.91 -15.79 -26.24
CA LYS A 175 -25.15 -16.46 -27.31
C LYS A 175 -23.68 -16.01 -27.37
N TYR A 176 -23.06 -15.82 -26.21
CA TYR A 176 -21.64 -15.48 -26.08
C TYR A 176 -21.11 -16.04 -24.75
N ASN A 177 -19.81 -16.32 -24.70
CA ASN A 177 -19.14 -16.74 -23.47
C ASN A 177 -18.66 -15.50 -22.70
N LEU A 178 -18.89 -15.47 -21.39
CA LEU A 178 -18.33 -14.45 -20.50
C LEU A 178 -17.17 -15.03 -19.72
N HIS A 179 -16.01 -14.42 -19.84
CA HIS A 179 -14.82 -14.74 -19.07
C HIS A 179 -14.53 -13.56 -18.13
N PHE A 180 -14.22 -13.86 -16.89
CA PHE A 180 -13.86 -12.88 -15.87
C PHE A 180 -12.44 -13.16 -15.43
N LEU A 181 -11.56 -12.17 -15.50
CA LEU A 181 -10.14 -12.31 -15.13
C LEU A 181 -9.81 -11.31 -14.02
N PHE A 182 -9.28 -11.83 -12.92
CA PHE A 182 -8.60 -11.02 -11.92
C PHE A 182 -7.10 -11.15 -12.17
N ALA A 183 -6.49 -10.08 -12.67
CA ALA A 183 -5.08 -10.02 -13.03
C ALA A 183 -4.26 -9.33 -11.93
N PRO A 184 -3.16 -9.93 -11.45
CA PRO A 184 -2.22 -9.23 -10.58
C PRO A 184 -1.29 -8.33 -11.41
N GLY A 185 -0.40 -7.60 -10.75
CA GLY A 185 0.72 -6.92 -11.43
C GLY A 185 0.35 -5.75 -12.34
N GLY A 186 -0.87 -5.21 -12.27
CA GLY A 186 -1.25 -4.00 -12.99
C GLY A 186 -0.40 -2.78 -12.58
N LYS A 187 -0.01 -2.69 -11.30
CA LYS A 187 0.90 -1.65 -10.79
C LYS A 187 2.38 -1.98 -11.00
N LEU A 188 2.69 -3.19 -11.46
CA LEU A 188 4.03 -3.67 -11.79
C LEU A 188 4.23 -3.73 -13.31
N ASN A 189 3.81 -2.69 -14.03
CA ASN A 189 3.88 -2.61 -15.49
C ASN A 189 3.16 -3.77 -16.21
N TYR A 190 1.99 -4.17 -15.71
CA TYR A 190 1.14 -5.21 -16.32
C TYR A 190 1.83 -6.56 -16.49
N GLN A 191 2.63 -6.97 -15.50
CA GLN A 191 3.36 -8.25 -15.53
C GLN A 191 2.47 -9.50 -15.36
N GLY A 192 1.23 -9.33 -14.89
CA GLY A 192 0.31 -10.43 -14.57
C GLY A 192 -0.63 -10.83 -15.71
#